data_AF-A0A821ZAQ1-F1
#
_entry.id   AF-A0A821ZAQ1-F1
#
_cell.length_a   1.000
_cell.length_b   1.000
_cell.length_c   1.000
_cell.angle_alpha   90.00
_cell.angle_beta   90.00
_cell.angle_gamma   90.00
#
_symmetry.space_group_name_H-M   'P 1'
#
loop_
_entity.id
_entity.type
_entity.pdbx_description
1 polymer ?
#
loop_
_entity_poly.entity_id
_entity_poly.type
_entity_poly.pdbx_seq_one_letter_code
_entity_poly.pdbx_strand_id
1 'polypeptide(L)'
;PCIGIFVIFTAKRLHWVIKDKGESWTGQYFRDIILTEHVFPFLKNEENVIDPDEVIFVHDKAPCMRTYQKQHLLQDNDVKFWGNDI
;
A
#
# COMPACT_ATOMS: atom_id res chain seq x y z
N PRO A 1 17.38 -10.35 -13.34
CA PRO A 1 16.30 -9.35 -13.15
C PRO A 1 14.96 -10.04 -12.90
N CYS A 2 14.41 -9.86 -11.70
CA CYS A 2 13.18 -10.53 -11.24
C CYS A 2 11.95 -9.67 -11.58
N ILE A 3 10.83 -10.31 -11.90
CA ILE A 3 9.51 -9.65 -11.87
C ILE A 3 9.14 -9.48 -10.40
N GLY A 4 8.69 -8.29 -10.01
CA GLY A 4 8.12 -8.08 -8.69
C GLY A 4 6.62 -7.95 -8.78
N ILE A 5 5.93 -8.42 -7.74
CA ILE A 5 4.48 -8.29 -7.61
C ILE A 5 4.20 -7.64 -6.26
N PHE A 6 3.41 -6.57 -6.28
CA PHE A 6 2.75 -6.06 -5.08
C PHE A 6 1.34 -6.62 -5.02
N VAL A 7 0.90 -7.04 -3.83
CA VAL A 7 -0.43 -7.60 -3.61
C VAL A 7 -1.04 -6.96 -2.37
N ILE A 8 -2.31 -6.56 -2.49
CA ILE A 8 -3.15 -6.13 -1.37
C ILE A 8 -4.51 -6.81 -1.50
N PHE A 9 -5.11 -7.20 -0.37
CA PHE A 9 -6.42 -7.83 -0.38
C PHE A 9 -7.23 -7.45 0.85
N THR A 10 -8.53 -7.63 0.73
CA THR A 10 -9.53 -7.48 1.78
C THR A 10 -10.41 -8.72 1.80
N ALA A 11 -11.42 -8.73 2.68
CA ALA A 11 -12.47 -9.75 2.64
C ALA A 11 -13.29 -9.74 1.33
N LYS A 12 -13.31 -8.64 0.56
CA LYS A 12 -14.12 -8.51 -0.65
C LYS A 12 -13.31 -8.69 -1.94
N ARG A 13 -12.09 -8.15 -2.01
CA ARG A 13 -11.31 -8.07 -3.26
C ARG A 13 -9.81 -8.28 -3.06
N LEU A 14 -9.18 -8.72 -4.13
CA LEU A 14 -7.73 -8.82 -4.31
C LEU A 14 -7.32 -7.81 -5.39
N HIS A 15 -6.26 -7.05 -5.15
CA HIS A 15 -5.64 -6.14 -6.12
C HIS A 15 -4.13 -6.38 -6.17
N TRP A 16 -3.54 -6.25 -7.36
CA TRP A 16 -2.12 -6.46 -7.55
C TRP A 16 -1.52 -5.53 -8.59
N VAL A 17 -0.22 -5.31 -8.48
CA VAL A 17 0.57 -4.52 -9.43
C VAL A 17 1.78 -5.37 -9.82
N ILE A 18 1.93 -5.61 -11.12
CA ILE A 18 3.10 -6.29 -11.69
C ILE A 18 4.06 -5.22 -12.17
N LYS A 19 5.31 -5.31 -11.71
CA LYS A 19 6.36 -4.39 -12.12
C LYS A 19 7.25 -5.02 -13.18
N ASP A 20 7.51 -4.28 -14.24
CA ASP A 20 8.21 -4.76 -15.41
C ASP A 20 9.71 -5.02 -15.15
N LYS A 21 10.29 -5.80 -16.05
CA LYS A 21 11.69 -6.24 -15.97
C LYS A 21 12.63 -5.04 -16.14
N GLY A 22 13.46 -4.78 -15.13
CA GLY A 22 14.51 -3.76 -15.16
C GLY A 22 14.21 -2.51 -14.35
N GLU A 23 12.97 -2.34 -13.90
CA GLU A 23 12.64 -1.26 -12.98
C GLU A 23 13.10 -1.59 -11.55
N SER A 24 13.35 -0.58 -10.71
CA SER A 24 13.73 -0.77 -9.30
C SER A 24 12.57 -0.51 -8.35
N TRP A 25 12.41 -1.34 -7.31
CA TRP A 25 11.45 -1.12 -6.22
C TRP A 25 11.97 -0.03 -5.27
N THR A 26 12.05 1.19 -5.78
CA THR A 26 12.54 2.31 -4.97
C THR A 26 11.49 2.73 -3.94
N GLY A 27 11.93 3.40 -2.88
CA GLY A 27 11.00 4.04 -1.94
C GLY A 27 10.05 5.00 -2.64
N GLN A 28 10.53 5.70 -3.67
CA GLN A 28 9.74 6.62 -4.51
C GLN A 28 8.66 5.89 -5.31
N TYR A 29 9.02 4.83 -6.04
CA TYR A 29 8.06 4.03 -6.82
C TYR A 29 6.93 3.50 -5.92
N PHE A 30 7.28 3.05 -4.72
CA PHE A 30 6.26 2.58 -3.80
C PHE A 30 5.35 3.71 -3.29
N ARG A 31 5.84 4.94 -3.10
CA ARG A 31 4.98 6.07 -2.69
C ARG A 31 4.04 6.49 -3.80
N ASP A 32 4.61 6.76 -4.97
CA ASP A 32 3.89 7.41 -6.05
C ASP A 32 2.94 6.41 -6.70
N ILE A 33 3.45 5.23 -7.06
CA ILE A 33 2.67 4.23 -7.79
C ILE A 33 1.88 3.35 -6.82
N ILE A 34 2.57 2.65 -5.92
CA ILE A 34 1.90 1.65 -5.08
C ILE A 34 0.91 2.31 -4.11
N LEU A 35 1.33 3.30 -3.32
CA LEU A 35 0.44 3.89 -2.32
C LEU A 35 -0.61 4.81 -2.96
N THR A 36 -0.16 5.79 -3.73
CA THR A 36 -1.05 6.88 -4.19
C THR A 36 -1.98 6.44 -5.31
N GLU A 37 -1.48 5.69 -6.30
CA GLU A 37 -2.30 5.29 -7.45
C GLU A 37 -3.10 3.99 -7.20
N HIS A 38 -2.63 3.12 -6.30
CA HIS A 38 -3.26 1.81 -6.11
C HIS A 38 -3.86 1.60 -4.72
N VAL A 39 -3.09 1.75 -3.63
CA VAL A 39 -3.57 1.41 -2.28
C VAL A 39 -4.64 2.38 -1.80
N PHE A 40 -4.44 3.69 -1.89
CA PHE A 40 -5.43 4.66 -1.36
C PHE A 40 -6.78 4.57 -2.08
N PRO A 41 -6.85 4.54 -3.42
CA PRO A 41 -8.11 4.37 -4.12
C PRO A 41 -8.75 3.01 -3.83
N PHE A 42 -7.94 1.96 -3.65
CA PHE A 42 -8.45 0.64 -3.31
C PHE A 42 -9.13 0.62 -1.94
N LEU A 43 -8.51 1.22 -0.92
CA LEU A 43 -9.02 1.24 0.45
C LEU A 43 -10.20 2.19 0.66
N LYS A 44 -10.28 3.29 -0.10
CA LYS A 44 -11.37 4.28 -0.02
C LYS A 44 -12.62 3.92 -0.83
N ASN A 45 -12.66 2.73 -1.42
CA ASN A 45 -13.75 2.29 -2.28
C ASN A 45 -14.61 1.22 -1.59
N GLU A 46 -15.88 1.55 -1.33
CA GLU A 46 -16.86 0.68 -0.69
C GLU A 46 -17.05 -0.66 -1.42
N GLU A 47 -16.78 -0.77 -2.73
CA GLU A 47 -16.82 -2.05 -3.46
C GLU A 47 -15.67 -2.99 -3.08
N ASN A 48 -14.55 -2.43 -2.62
CA ASN A 48 -13.33 -3.16 -2.30
C ASN A 48 -13.19 -3.48 -0.81
N VAL A 49 -13.80 -2.70 0.08
CA VAL A 49 -13.71 -2.87 1.54
C VAL A 49 -15.09 -3.02 2.17
N ILE A 50 -15.15 -3.53 3.40
CA ILE A 50 -16.43 -3.64 4.14
C ILE A 50 -16.92 -2.24 4.54
N ASP A 51 -16.01 -1.45 5.14
CA ASP A 51 -16.23 -0.07 5.54
C ASP A 51 -14.91 0.72 5.31
N PRO A 52 -14.90 1.76 4.46
CA PRO A 52 -13.73 2.60 4.23
C PRO A 52 -13.24 3.36 5.47
N ASP A 53 -14.11 3.72 6.40
CA ASP A 53 -13.77 4.53 7.58
C ASP A 53 -13.14 3.68 8.70
N GLU A 54 -13.39 2.37 8.67
CA GLU A 54 -12.86 1.39 9.63
C GLU A 54 -11.65 0.60 9.08
N VAL A 55 -11.23 0.86 7.85
CA VAL A 55 -10.17 0.07 7.22
C VAL A 55 -8.81 0.30 7.90
N ILE A 56 -8.08 -0.79 8.15
CA ILE A 56 -6.71 -0.76 8.68
C ILE A 56 -5.78 -1.38 7.64
N PHE A 57 -4.85 -0.57 7.13
CA PHE A 57 -3.82 -1.05 6.22
C PHE A 57 -2.71 -1.79 6.99
N VAL A 58 -2.66 -3.11 6.85
CA VAL A 58 -1.66 -3.97 7.48
C VAL A 58 -0.50 -4.24 6.53
N HIS A 59 0.73 -4.07 7.00
CA HIS A 59 1.91 -4.30 6.18
C HIS A 59 3.09 -4.89 6.97
N ASP A 60 4.10 -5.38 6.26
CA ASP A 60 5.31 -5.94 6.85
C ASP A 60 6.33 -4.86 7.26
N LYS A 61 7.49 -5.32 7.77
CA LYS A 61 8.57 -4.46 8.26
C LYS A 61 9.58 -4.10 7.15
N ALA A 62 9.21 -4.22 5.87
CA ALA A 62 10.13 -3.92 4.78
C ALA A 62 10.66 -2.48 4.89
N PRO A 63 11.93 -2.22 4.51
CA PRO A 63 12.53 -0.88 4.61
C PRO A 63 11.71 0.19 3.89
N CYS A 64 11.06 -0.18 2.79
CA CYS A 64 10.17 0.71 2.08
C CYS A 64 8.96 1.10 2.94
N MET A 65 8.44 0.26 3.83
CA MET A 65 7.27 0.56 4.67
C MET A 65 7.58 1.41 5.91
N ARG A 66 8.85 1.47 6.34
CA ARG A 66 9.26 2.14 7.59
C ARG A 66 9.71 3.60 7.43
N THR A 67 9.73 4.14 6.21
CA THR A 67 10.22 5.50 5.97
C THR A 67 9.27 6.57 6.55
N TYR A 68 9.82 7.55 7.28
CA TYR A 68 9.07 8.67 7.88
C TYR A 68 8.12 9.37 6.89
N GLN A 69 8.61 9.65 5.67
CA GLN A 69 7.82 10.28 4.60
C GLN A 69 6.53 9.52 4.25
N LYS A 70 6.48 8.20 4.45
CA LYS A 70 5.28 7.40 4.19
C LYS A 70 4.29 7.38 5.34
N GLN A 71 4.77 7.42 6.58
CA GLN A 71 3.88 7.49 7.74
C GLN A 71 3.04 8.78 7.67
N HIS A 72 3.69 9.90 7.31
CA HIS A 72 2.99 11.14 6.98
C HIS A 72 2.04 10.98 5.80
N LEU A 73 2.48 10.38 4.69
CA LEU A 73 1.63 10.16 3.52
C LEU A 73 0.36 9.33 3.84
N LEU A 74 0.47 8.32 4.70
CA LEU A 74 -0.67 7.52 5.15
C LEU A 74 -1.63 8.34 6.04
N GLN A 75 -1.07 9.13 6.97
CA GLN A 75 -1.83 10.01 7.86
C GLN A 75 -2.55 11.13 7.09
N ASP A 76 -1.85 11.79 6.16
CA ASP A 76 -2.39 12.85 5.31
C ASP A 76 -3.53 12.38 4.39
N ASN A 77 -3.63 11.06 4.19
CA ASN A 77 -4.69 10.43 3.42
C ASN A 77 -5.76 9.75 4.28
N ASP A 78 -5.77 9.99 5.60
CA ASP A 78 -6.69 9.40 6.58
C ASP A 78 -6.68 7.86 6.59
N VAL A 79 -5.55 7.24 6.23
CA VAL A 79 -5.41 5.80 6.23
C VAL A 79 -4.85 5.34 7.58
N LYS A 80 -5.66 4.61 8.35
CA LYS A 80 -5.19 3.90 9.55
C LYS A 80 -4.29 2.74 9.13
N PHE A 81 -3.16 2.52 9.80
CA PHE A 81 -2.21 1.46 9.45
C PHE A 81 -1.61 0.76 10.66
N TRP A 82 -1.21 -0.51 10.46
CA TRP A 82 -0.55 -1.35 11.46
C TRP A 82 0.60 -2.14 10.84
N GLY A 83 1.70 -2.31 11.57
CA GLY A 83 2.93 -2.95 11.07
C GLY A 83 4.24 -2.40 11.63
N ASN A 84 4.17 -1.31 12.41
CA ASN A 84 5.34 -0.68 13.04
C ASN A 84 5.54 -1.07 14.52
N ASP A 85 4.64 -1.88 15.10
CA ASP A 85 4.79 -2.35 16.47
C ASP A 85 5.83 -3.49 16.58
N ILE A 86 6.61 -3.42 17.66
CA ILE A 86 7.83 -4.17 18.11
C ILE A 86 8.20 -5.40 17.29
#